data_AF-A0A7W1TEW1-F1
#
_entry.id   AF-A0A7W1TEW1-F1
#
_cell.length_a   1.000
_cell.length_b   1.000
_cell.length_c   1.000
_cell.angle_alpha   90.00
_cell.angle_beta   90.00
_cell.angle_gamma   90.00
#
_symmetry.space_group_name_H-M   'P 1'
#
loop_
_entity.id
_entity.type
_entity.pdbx_description
1 polymer ?
#
loop_
_entity_poly.entity_id
_entity_poly.type
_entity_poly.pdbx_seq_one_letter_code
_entity_poly.pdbx_strand_id
1 'polypeptide(L)'
;GLGSVAAVRAAAPGVVGMAPSMVQAKEGLEAWLFANLYRHHLVNRVFHKARRILGDLFVFYTAHPDSLPPEHGRRAEGLGLHRAVADYIAGMTDRFAMEEHRELFGHGVG
;
A
#
# COMPACT_ATOMS: atom_id res chain seq x y z
N GLY A 1 -26.16 26.36 12.22
CA GLY A 1 -26.03 24.91 11.98
C GLY A 1 -25.43 24.68 10.61
N LEU A 2 -24.70 23.58 10.42
CA LEU A 2 -24.09 23.21 9.14
C LEU A 2 -25.18 22.71 8.17
N GLY A 3 -25.88 23.65 7.54
CA GLY A 3 -27.03 23.37 6.67
C GLY A 3 -26.71 23.24 5.18
N SER A 4 -25.44 23.36 4.78
CA SER A 4 -25.03 23.27 3.39
C SER A 4 -23.62 22.71 3.24
N VAL A 5 -23.31 22.17 2.07
CA VAL A 5 -21.97 21.64 1.73
C VAL A 5 -20.90 22.72 1.86
N ALA A 6 -21.21 23.95 1.44
CA ALA A 6 -20.28 25.07 1.56
C ALA A 6 -19.99 25.42 3.03
N ALA A 7 -21.01 25.36 3.90
CA ALA A 7 -20.83 25.59 5.34
C ALA A 7 -19.97 24.53 6.01
N VAL A 8 -20.07 23.26 5.59
CA VAL A 8 -19.19 22.18 6.08
C VAL A 8 -17.75 22.38 5.64
N ARG A 9 -17.52 22.81 4.38
CA ARG A 9 -16.16 23.05 3.85
C ARG A 9 -15.46 24.25 4.48
N ALA A 10 -16.22 25.28 4.85
CA ALA A 10 -15.70 26.49 5.48
C ALA A 10 -15.50 26.37 7.00
N ALA A 11 -15.99 25.29 7.61
CA ALA A 11 -15.84 25.07 9.05
C ALA A 11 -14.42 24.62 9.42
N ALA A 12 -14.04 24.84 10.67
CA ALA A 12 -12.77 24.36 11.21
C ALA A 12 -12.65 22.82 11.10
N PRO A 13 -11.43 22.26 10.97
CA PRO A 13 -11.22 20.82 10.95
C PRO A 13 -11.85 20.13 12.17
N GLY A 14 -12.35 18.91 11.98
CA GLY A 14 -12.97 18.13 13.07
C GLY A 14 -14.49 18.26 13.19
N VAL A 15 -15.17 18.76 12.15
CA VAL A 15 -16.65 18.75 12.03
C VAL A 15 -17.23 17.35 12.26
N VAL A 16 -16.49 16.31 11.88
CA VAL A 16 -16.76 14.91 12.20
C VAL A 16 -15.59 14.39 13.02
N GLY A 17 -15.90 13.77 14.16
CA GLY A 17 -14.91 13.21 15.06
C GLY A 17 -15.50 12.06 15.88
N MET A 18 -14.62 11.22 16.42
CA MET A 18 -15.02 10.20 17.38
C MET A 18 -15.22 10.85 18.75
N ALA A 19 -16.20 10.35 19.51
CA ALA A 19 -16.33 10.72 20.91
C ALA A 19 -15.03 10.37 21.67
N PRO A 20 -14.61 11.14 22.68
CA PRO A 20 -13.37 10.89 23.42
C PRO A 20 -13.26 9.45 23.97
N SER A 21 -14.38 8.86 24.39
CA SER A 21 -14.44 7.47 24.86
C SER A 21 -14.14 6.46 23.75
N MET A 22 -14.58 6.71 22.52
CA MET A 22 -14.27 5.85 21.36
C MET A 22 -12.80 5.95 20.97
N VAL A 23 -12.19 7.14 21.08
CA VAL A 23 -10.76 7.32 20.84
C VAL A 23 -9.95 6.49 21.84
N GLN A 24 -10.25 6.59 23.14
CA GLN A 24 -9.56 5.81 24.17
C GLN A 24 -9.73 4.30 23.97
N ALA A 25 -10.93 3.84 23.60
CA ALA A 25 -11.18 2.42 23.32
C ALA A 25 -10.38 1.93 22.10
N LYS A 26 -10.33 2.73 21.03
CA LYS A 26 -9.52 2.43 19.83
C LYS A 26 -8.04 2.32 20.17
N GLU A 27 -7.50 3.30 20.90
CA GLU A 27 -6.09 3.32 21.29
C GLU A 27 -5.72 2.10 22.16
N GLY A 28 -6.57 1.74 23.12
CA GLY A 28 -6.40 0.53 23.93
C GLY A 28 -6.39 -0.76 23.10
N LEU A 29 -7.30 -0.87 22.11
CA LEU A 29 -7.35 -2.00 21.20
C LEU A 29 -6.10 -2.06 20.30
N GLU A 30 -5.67 -0.94 19.73
CA GLU A 30 -4.46 -0.87 18.88
C GLU A 30 -3.21 -1.27 19.66
N ALA A 31 -3.05 -0.80 20.90
CA ALA A 31 -1.94 -1.19 21.77
C ALA A 31 -1.94 -2.70 22.06
N TRP A 32 -3.11 -3.27 22.37
CA TRP A 32 -3.24 -4.70 22.60
C TRP A 32 -2.92 -5.52 21.33
N LEU A 33 -3.45 -5.13 20.17
CA LEU A 33 -3.16 -5.80 18.89
C LEU A 33 -1.68 -5.70 18.53
N PHE A 34 -1.03 -4.57 18.82
CA PHE A 34 0.41 -4.41 18.59
C PHE A 34 1.25 -5.34 19.46
N ALA A 35 0.90 -5.47 20.74
CA ALA A 35 1.60 -6.37 21.66
C ALA A 35 1.37 -7.85 21.34
N ASN A 36 0.16 -8.23 20.91
CA ASN A 36 -0.27 -9.63 20.86
C ASN A 36 -0.41 -10.21 19.45
N LEU A 37 -0.64 -9.40 18.41
CA LEU A 37 -0.89 -9.86 17.05
C LEU A 37 0.23 -9.46 16.09
N TYR A 38 0.53 -8.16 15.97
CA TYR A 38 1.43 -7.67 14.92
C TYR A 38 2.88 -8.14 15.06
N ARG A 39 3.32 -8.50 16.28
CA ARG A 39 4.65 -9.06 16.54
C ARG A 39 4.70 -10.59 16.48
N HIS A 40 3.58 -11.25 16.23
CA HIS A 40 3.51 -12.70 16.17
C HIS A 40 4.31 -13.24 14.98
N HIS A 41 5.07 -14.33 15.19
CA HIS A 41 6.00 -14.85 14.18
C HIS A 41 5.34 -15.19 12.84
N LEU A 42 4.08 -15.64 12.85
CA LEU A 42 3.31 -15.90 11.62
C LEU A 42 3.02 -14.62 10.84
N VAL A 43 2.66 -13.53 11.53
CA VAL A 43 2.41 -12.22 10.91
C VAL A 43 3.70 -11.66 10.34
N ASN A 44 4.79 -11.71 11.10
CA ASN A 44 6.11 -11.30 10.64
C ASN A 44 6.54 -12.07 9.39
N ARG A 45 6.30 -13.39 9.35
CA ARG A 45 6.63 -14.23 8.18
C ARG A 45 5.91 -13.77 6.92
N VAL A 46 4.60 -13.51 7.02
CA VAL A 46 3.80 -13.01 5.88
C VAL A 46 4.29 -11.62 5.46
N PHE A 47 4.54 -10.74 6.43
CA PHE A 47 5.06 -9.40 6.18
C PHE A 47 6.42 -9.41 5.44
N HIS A 48 7.38 -10.21 5.90
CA HIS A 48 8.68 -10.33 5.25
C HIS A 48 8.57 -10.91 3.83
N LYS A 49 7.67 -11.86 3.60
CA LYS A 49 7.40 -12.39 2.25
C LYS A 49 6.84 -11.32 1.33
N ALA A 50 5.83 -10.58 1.77
CA ALA A 50 5.24 -9.49 0.99
C ALA A 50 6.28 -8.39 0.68
N ARG A 51 7.08 -7.99 1.66
CA ARG A 51 8.16 -7.00 1.47
C ARG A 51 9.17 -7.44 0.42
N ARG A 52 9.55 -8.73 0.40
CA ARG A 52 10.46 -9.27 -0.63
C ARG A 52 9.84 -9.19 -2.02
N ILE A 53 8.61 -9.69 -2.17
CA ILE A 53 7.89 -9.66 -3.45
C ILE A 53 7.82 -8.23 -4.01
N LEU A 54 7.36 -7.28 -3.20
CA LEU A 54 7.24 -5.88 -3.63
C LEU A 54 8.59 -5.25 -3.96
N GLY A 55 9.64 -5.57 -3.18
CA GLY A 55 11.00 -5.10 -3.43
C GLY A 55 11.56 -5.63 -4.75
N ASP A 56 11.43 -6.93 -5.00
CA ASP A 56 11.90 -7.58 -6.21
C ASP A 56 11.17 -7.03 -7.46
N LEU A 57 9.85 -6.89 -7.39
CA LEU A 57 9.05 -6.28 -8.47
C LEU A 57 9.47 -4.83 -8.74
N PHE A 58 9.66 -4.02 -7.69
CA PHE A 58 10.08 -2.63 -7.86
C PHE A 58 11.45 -2.52 -8.53
N VAL A 59 12.40 -3.35 -8.10
CA VAL A 59 13.74 -3.40 -8.72
C VAL A 59 13.65 -3.83 -10.18
N PHE A 60 12.87 -4.88 -10.49
CA PHE A 60 12.71 -5.36 -11.85
C PHE A 60 12.14 -4.29 -12.78
N TYR A 61 10.99 -3.69 -12.42
CA TYR A 61 10.33 -2.71 -13.29
C TYR A 61 11.08 -1.37 -13.40
N THR A 62 11.92 -1.04 -12.42
CA THR A 62 12.81 0.12 -12.55
C THR A 62 14.02 -0.16 -13.43
N ALA A 63 14.53 -1.40 -13.44
CA ALA A 63 15.60 -1.84 -14.34
C ALA A 63 15.12 -2.12 -15.78
N HIS A 64 13.86 -2.53 -15.93
CA HIS A 64 13.22 -2.91 -17.20
C HIS A 64 11.90 -2.14 -17.43
N PRO A 65 11.94 -0.82 -17.68
CA PRO A 65 10.73 -0.01 -17.83
C PRO A 65 9.86 -0.41 -19.02
N ASP A 66 10.44 -1.06 -20.03
CA ASP A 66 9.78 -1.62 -21.20
C ASP A 66 8.88 -2.81 -20.87
N SER A 67 9.07 -3.42 -19.70
CA SER A 67 8.20 -4.49 -19.19
C SER A 67 6.93 -3.94 -18.51
N LEU A 68 6.84 -2.62 -18.24
CA LEU A 68 5.63 -2.02 -17.69
C LEU A 68 4.47 -2.06 -18.69
N PRO A 69 3.22 -2.24 -18.23
CA PRO A 69 2.06 -2.06 -19.09
C PRO A 69 2.05 -0.67 -19.74
N PRO A 70 1.59 -0.54 -21.01
CA PRO A 70 1.69 0.70 -21.76
C PRO A 70 1.09 1.92 -21.08
N GLU A 71 -0.02 1.79 -20.32
CA GLU A 71 -0.59 2.92 -19.58
C GLU A 71 0.30 3.42 -18.43
N HIS A 72 1.09 2.54 -17.81
CA HIS A 72 2.02 2.91 -16.74
C HIS A 72 3.34 3.44 -17.31
N GLY A 73 3.81 2.86 -18.42
CA GLY A 73 4.95 3.39 -19.17
C GLY A 73 4.75 4.85 -19.60
N ARG A 74 3.59 5.18 -20.17
CA ARG A 74 3.24 6.57 -20.53
C ARG A 74 3.22 7.53 -19.34
N ARG A 75 2.82 7.06 -18.15
CA ARG A 75 2.82 7.88 -16.94
C ARG A 75 4.23 8.21 -16.45
N ALA A 76 5.22 7.37 -16.75
CA ALA A 76 6.61 7.59 -16.35
C ALA A 76 7.19 8.87 -16.96
N GLU A 77 6.73 9.28 -18.15
CA GLU A 77 7.17 10.51 -18.84
C GLU A 77 6.80 11.79 -18.05
N GLY A 78 5.69 11.77 -17.31
CA GLY A 78 5.22 12.93 -16.53
C GLY A 78 5.49 12.84 -15.02
N LEU A 79 5.41 11.63 -14.44
CA LEU A 79 5.53 11.41 -12.99
C LEU A 79 6.93 10.97 -12.56
N GLY A 80 7.77 10.55 -13.50
CA GLY A 80 9.01 9.85 -13.25
C GLY A 80 8.82 8.34 -13.06
N LEU A 81 9.83 7.57 -13.49
CA LEU A 81 9.80 6.11 -13.52
C LEU A 81 9.47 5.48 -12.16
N HIS A 82 10.19 5.87 -11.09
CA HIS A 82 9.98 5.30 -9.76
C HIS A 82 8.55 5.48 -9.24
N ARG A 83 7.92 6.62 -9.53
CA ARG A 83 6.52 6.87 -9.14
C ARG A 83 5.58 6.01 -9.97
N ALA A 84 5.78 5.95 -11.28
CA ALA A 84 4.95 5.12 -12.16
C ALA A 84 5.00 3.63 -11.78
N VAL A 85 6.18 3.12 -11.43
CA VAL A 85 6.38 1.74 -10.93
C VAL A 85 5.69 1.54 -9.57
N ALA A 86 5.85 2.48 -8.63
CA ALA A 86 5.18 2.40 -7.34
C ALA A 86 3.66 2.39 -7.47
N ASP A 87 3.10 3.22 -8.36
CA ASP A 87 1.65 3.28 -8.61
C ASP A 87 1.14 2.01 -9.29
N TYR A 88 1.94 1.43 -10.20
CA TYR A 88 1.62 0.13 -10.81
C TYR A 88 1.55 -0.98 -9.77
N ILE A 89 2.59 -1.10 -8.93
CA ILE A 89 2.65 -2.10 -7.85
C ILE A 89 1.54 -1.89 -6.82
N ALA A 90 1.24 -0.63 -6.45
CA ALA A 90 0.15 -0.31 -5.52
C ALA A 90 -1.24 -0.63 -6.09
N GLY A 91 -1.38 -0.71 -7.41
CA GLY A 91 -2.62 -1.13 -8.08
C GLY A 91 -2.82 -2.65 -8.11
N MET A 92 -1.81 -3.44 -7.72
CA MET A 92 -1.89 -4.90 -7.73
C MET A 92 -2.72 -5.42 -6.56
N THR A 93 -3.44 -6.52 -6.80
CA THR A 93 -3.96 -7.35 -5.70
C THR A 93 -2.86 -8.27 -5.19
N ASP A 94 -2.97 -8.74 -3.93
CA ASP A 94 -2.01 -9.71 -3.36
C ASP A 94 -1.80 -10.92 -4.27
N ARG A 95 -2.89 -11.47 -4.82
CA ARG A 95 -2.85 -12.63 -5.71
C ARG A 95 -2.05 -12.32 -6.98
N PHE A 96 -2.31 -11.16 -7.60
CA PHE A 96 -1.63 -10.75 -8.82
C PHE A 96 -0.13 -10.52 -8.57
N ALA A 97 0.24 -9.78 -7.51
CA ALA A 97 1.65 -9.55 -7.18
C ALA A 97 2.42 -10.87 -6.90
N MET A 98 1.76 -11.86 -6.30
CA MET A 98 2.34 -13.19 -6.06
C MET A 98 2.45 -14.06 -7.32
N GLU A 99 1.56 -13.88 -8.30
CA GLU A 99 1.61 -14.55 -9.60
C GLU A 99 2.72 -13.93 -10.45
N GLU A 100 2.70 -12.61 -10.59
CA GLU A 100 3.70 -11.81 -11.31
C GLU A 100 5.13 -12.10 -10.83
N HIS A 101 5.35 -12.07 -9.51
CA HIS A 101 6.65 -12.40 -8.92
C HIS A 101 7.08 -13.85 -9.22
N ARG A 102 6.14 -14.78 -9.28
CA ARG A 102 6.45 -16.18 -9.63
C ARG A 102 6.80 -16.33 -11.11
N GLU A 103 6.16 -15.59 -11.99
CA GLU A 103 6.49 -15.63 -13.43
C GLU A 103 7.88 -15.03 -13.70
N LEU A 104 8.20 -13.91 -13.05
CA LEU A 104 9.47 -13.22 -13.22
C LEU A 104 10.65 -13.90 -12.52
N PHE A 105 10.43 -14.55 -11.37
CA PHE A 105 11.52 -15.08 -10.51
C PHE A 105 11.41 -16.57 -10.19
N GLY A 106 10.30 -17.24 -10.55
CA GLY A 106 10.03 -18.64 -10.20
C GLY A 106 10.70 -19.68 -11.09
N HIS A 107 11.36 -19.26 -12.17
CA HIS A 107 12.21 -20.11 -13.00
C HIS A 107 13.67 -19.73 -12.78
N GLY A 108 14.31 -20.37 -11.80
CA GLY A 108 15.77 -20.34 -11.70
C GLY A 108 16.37 -21.07 -12.90
N VAL A 109 16.89 -20.32 -13.86
CA VAL A 109 17.98 -20.81 -14.70
C VAL A 109 19.26 -20.37 -13.97
N GLY A 110 20.04 -21.36 -13.53
CA GLY A 110 21.38 -21.15 -12.99
C GLY A 110 22.38 -20.74 -14.04
#